data_AF-A0A5C7NRD2-F1
#
_entry.id   AF-A0A5C7NRD2-F1
#
_cell.length_a   1.000
_cell.length_b   1.000
_cell.length_c   1.000
_cell.angle_alpha   90.00
_cell.angle_beta   90.00
_cell.angle_gamma   90.00
#
_symmetry.space_group_name_H-M   'P 1'
#
loop_
_entity.id
_entity.type
_entity.pdbx_description
1 polymer ?
#
loop_
_entity_poly.entity_id
_entity_poly.type
_entity_poly.pdbx_seq_one_letter_code
_entity_poly.pdbx_strand_id
1 'polypeptide(L)' 'MNAVWNFEGGHLVARNQADAVLWAWLADEAMGRPLADLLNHSQSLSRLLLPPWPGRQDTQASESCRITVMTA' A
#
# COMPACT_ATOMS: atom_id res chain seq x y z
N MET A 1 -1.89 7.82 -3.96
CA MET A 1 -1.02 7.00 -3.09
C MET A 1 0.25 6.75 -3.89
N ASN A 2 1.41 7.19 -3.38
CA ASN A 2 2.68 7.08 -4.09
C ASN A 2 3.45 5.89 -3.50
N ALA A 3 3.76 4.91 -4.33
CA ALA A 3 4.51 3.73 -3.94
C ALA A 3 5.92 3.81 -4.50
N VAL A 4 6.89 3.42 -3.68
CA VAL A 4 8.29 3.30 -4.09
C VAL A 4 8.60 1.81 -4.22
N TRP A 5 9.09 1.42 -5.38
CA TRP A 5 9.47 0.06 -5.70
C TRP A 5 10.96 -0.14 -5.47
N ASN A 6 11.33 -1.19 -4.74
CA ASN A 6 12.71 -1.56 -4.45
C ASN A 6 12.93 -3.05 -4.75
N PHE A 7 14.14 -3.40 -5.15
CA PHE A 7 14.54 -4.80 -5.28
C PHE A 7 15.32 -5.24 -4.04
N GLU A 8 14.75 -6.13 -3.26
CA GLU A 8 15.28 -6.58 -1.97
C GLU A 8 15.23 -8.11 -1.89
N GLY A 9 16.38 -8.76 -1.77
CA GLY A 9 16.47 -10.20 -1.49
C GLY A 9 15.70 -11.10 -2.47
N GLY A 10 15.78 -10.83 -3.79
CA GLY A 10 15.06 -11.61 -4.80
C GLY A 10 13.59 -11.21 -4.97
N HIS A 11 13.17 -10.09 -4.36
CA HIS A 11 11.80 -9.62 -4.43
C HIS A 11 11.73 -8.17 -4.90
N LEU A 12 10.76 -7.89 -5.75
CA LEU A 12 10.34 -6.55 -6.10
C LEU A 12 9.25 -6.11 -5.10
N VAL A 13 9.61 -5.19 -4.22
CA VAL A 13 8.81 -4.75 -3.07
C VAL A 13 8.31 -3.33 -3.30
N ALA A 14 7.00 -3.13 -3.26
CA ALA A 14 6.38 -1.82 -3.21
C ALA A 14 6.17 -1.39 -1.76
N ARG A 15 6.64 -0.20 -1.40
CA ARG A 15 6.45 0.42 -0.09
C ARG A 15 5.72 1.75 -0.20
N ASN A 16 4.97 2.13 0.83
CA ASN A 16 4.39 3.47 0.93
C ASN A 16 5.34 4.46 1.62
N GLN A 17 4.90 5.71 1.78
CA GLN A 17 5.68 6.76 2.44
C GLN A 17 5.95 6.52 3.93
N ALA A 18 5.17 5.65 4.57
CA ALA A 18 5.37 5.23 5.96
C ALA A 18 6.27 3.97 6.05
N ASP A 19 6.99 3.64 4.98
CA ASP A 19 7.83 2.46 4.82
C ASP A 19 7.09 1.11 4.97
N ALA A 20 5.75 1.14 4.97
CA ALA A 20 4.95 -0.07 5.04
C ALA A 20 4.95 -0.76 3.66
N VAL A 21 5.24 -2.06 3.66
CA VAL A 21 5.15 -2.91 2.46
C VAL A 21 3.71 -2.98 2.01
N LEU A 22 3.45 -2.42 0.83
CA LEU A 22 2.18 -2.53 0.14
C LEU A 22 2.08 -3.85 -0.60
N TRP A 23 3.19 -4.27 -1.23
CA TRP A 23 3.21 -5.48 -2.05
C TRP A 23 4.63 -6.02 -2.24
N ALA A 24 4.76 -7.32 -2.50
CA ALA A 24 6.04 -7.96 -2.82
C ALA A 24 5.85 -9.08 -3.83
N TRP A 25 6.67 -9.09 -4.88
CA TRP A 25 6.71 -10.15 -5.89
C TRP A 25 8.08 -10.79 -5.94
N LEU A 26 8.12 -12.10 -6.18
CA LEU A 26 9.37 -12.75 -6.56
C LEU A 26 9.82 -12.18 -7.90
N ALA A 27 11.06 -11.73 -7.97
CA ALA A 27 11.65 -11.21 -9.19
C ALA A 27 13.11 -11.67 -9.28
N ASP A 28 13.51 -12.07 -10.49
CA ASP A 28 14.92 -12.28 -10.76
C ASP A 28 15.68 -10.95 -10.68
N GLU A 29 16.92 -10.93 -10.19
CA GLU A 29 17.68 -9.69 -10.02
C GLU A 29 17.92 -8.94 -11.34
N ALA A 30 18.16 -9.66 -12.44
CA ALA A 30 18.40 -9.05 -13.74
C ALA A 30 17.16 -8.31 -14.27
N MET A 31 15.97 -8.69 -13.81
CA MET A 31 14.70 -8.10 -14.24
C MET A 31 14.07 -7.20 -13.18
N GLY A 32 14.31 -7.47 -11.90
CA GLY A 32 13.68 -6.79 -10.77
C GLY A 32 14.17 -5.37 -10.58
N ARG A 33 15.47 -5.10 -10.75
CA ARG A 33 16.04 -3.75 -10.69
C ARG A 33 15.51 -2.82 -11.80
N PRO A 34 15.62 -3.17 -13.11
CA PRO A 34 15.10 -2.30 -14.15
C PRO A 34 13.57 -2.14 -14.09
N LEU A 35 12.85 -3.17 -13.61
CA LEU A 35 11.41 -3.07 -13.39
C LEU A 35 11.07 -2.11 -12.25
N ALA A 36 11.81 -2.14 -11.12
CA ALA A 36 11.64 -1.17 -10.04
C ALA A 36 11.81 0.27 -10.55
N ASP A 37 12.87 0.54 -11.31
CA ASP A 37 13.12 1.86 -11.89
C ASP A 37 12.00 2.31 -12.83
N LEU A 38 11.51 1.42 -13.70
CA LEU A 38 10.40 1.71 -14.60
C LEU A 38 9.11 2.08 -13.83
N LEU A 39 8.80 1.32 -12.77
CA LEU A 39 7.60 1.54 -11.97
C LEU A 39 7.71 2.79 -11.10
N ASN A 40 8.91 3.13 -10.63
CA ASN A 40 9.18 4.39 -9.96
C ASN A 40 9.07 5.59 -10.91
N HIS A 41 9.49 5.43 -12.16
CA HIS A 41 9.40 6.48 -13.18
C HIS A 41 7.96 6.67 -13.69
N SER A 42 7.17 5.59 -13.77
CA SER A 42 5.80 5.61 -14.26
C SER A 42 4.78 5.27 -13.17
N GLN A 43 4.27 6.32 -12.52
CA GLN A 43 3.24 6.19 -11.48
C GLN A 43 1.97 5.49 -11.98
N SER A 44 1.61 5.66 -13.26
CA SER A 44 0.44 4.98 -13.85
C SER A 44 0.61 3.47 -13.90
N LEU A 45 1.81 2.98 -14.27
CA LEU A 45 2.12 1.55 -14.28
C LEU A 45 2.19 0.98 -12.87
N SER A 46 2.84 1.70 -11.95
CA SER A 46 2.88 1.37 -10.52
C SER A 46 1.47 1.16 -9.96
N ARG A 47 0.53 2.06 -10.27
CA ARG A 47 -0.88 1.96 -9.82
C ARG A 47 -1.68 0.83 -10.45
N LEU A 48 -1.36 0.41 -11.67
CA LEU A 48 -1.98 -0.76 -12.30
C LEU A 48 -1.56 -2.07 -11.64
N LEU A 49 -0.32 -2.09 -11.19
CA LEU A 49 0.33 -3.25 -10.58
C LEU A 49 0.02 -3.40 -9.10
N LEU A 50 -0.33 -2.31 -8.43
CA LEU A 50 -0.81 -2.35 -7.05
C LEU A 50 -2.30 -2.69 -7.03
N PRO A 51 -2.74 -3.60 -6.13
CA PRO A 51 -4.16 -3.86 -5.96
C PRO A 51 -4.90 -2.55 -5.62
N PRO A 52 -6.15 -2.38 -6.10
CA PRO A 52 -6.98 -1.25 -5.74
C PRO A 52 -7.34 -1.39 -4.26
N TRP A 53 -6.51 -0.82 -3.38
CA TRP A 53 -6.87 -0.74 -1.97
C TRP A 53 -7.96 0.31 -1.82
N PRO A 54 -9.13 -0.05 -1.25
CA PRO A 54 -9.99 0.98 -0.69
C PRO A 54 -9.14 1.71 0.36
N GLY A 55 -9.04 3.03 0.25
CA GLY A 55 -8.35 3.83 1.24
C GLY A 55 -8.84 3.41 2.62
N ARG A 56 -7.94 2.98 3.49
CA ARG A 56 -8.26 2.72 4.90
C ARG A 56 -8.63 4.04 5.55
N GLN A 57 -9.88 4.46 5.40
CA GLN A 57 -10.57 5.43 6.25
C GLN A 57 -11.41 4.63 7.24
N ASP A 58 -10.73 3.96 8.16
CA ASP A 58 -11.36 3.53 9.41
C ASP A 58 -10.47 4.04 10.55
N THR A 59 -10.45 5.36 10.67
CA THR A 59 -10.26 6.00 11.97
C THR A 59 -11.49 6.86 12.20
N GLN A 60 -12.57 6.20 12.62
CA GLN A 60 -13.51 6.84 13.52
C GLN A 60 -13.73 5.87 14.66
N ALA A 61 -12.84 5.97 15.66
CA ALA A 61 -13.20 5.66 17.03
C ALA A 61 -14.47 6.47 17.34
N SER A 62 -15.62 5.81 17.29
CA SER A 62 -16.86 6.32 17.85
C SER A 62 -17.16 5.50 19.10
N GLU A 63 -16.29 5.65 20.10
CA GLU A 63 -16.71 5.45 21.49
C GLU A 63 -17.67 6.59 21.82
N SER A 64 -18.94 6.40 21.51
CA SER A 64 -20.02 7.17 22.14
C SER A 64 -21.33 6.39 22.03
N CYS A 65 -21.37 5.20 22.61
CA CYS A 65 -22.63 4.65 23.13
C CYS A 65 -23.06 5.48 24.34
N ARG A 66 -23.59 6.69 24.09
CA ARG A 66 -24.45 7.37 25.06
C ARG A 66 -25.75 6.58 25.10
N ILE A 67 -25.85 5.63 26.03
CA ILE A 67 -27.13 5.04 26.38
C ILE A 67 -27.84 6.06 27.27
N THR A 68 -28.67 6.91 26.64
CA THR A 68 -29.78 7.56 27.32
C THR A 68 -30.93 6.56 27.31
N VAL A 69 -31.16 5.86 28.42
CA VAL A 69 -32.45 5.20 28.68
C VAL A 69 -33.26 6.15 29.54
N MET A 70 -34.29 6.71 28.89
CA MET A 70 -35.35 7.53 29.49
C MET A 70 -36.58 6.63 29.63
N THR A 71 -36.94 6.39 30.89
CA THR A 71 -38.28 6.18 31.49
C THR A 71 -39.44 5.64 30.62
N ALA A 72 -40.08 4.59 31.14
CA ALA A 72 -41.52 4.39 31.09
C ALA A 72 -42.03 4.09 32.50
#